data_AF-A0A4Q3U8M7-F1
#
_entry.id   AF-A0A4Q3U8M7-F1
#
_cell.length_a   1.000
_cell.length_b   1.000
_cell.length_c   1.000
_cell.angle_alpha   90.00
_cell.angle_beta   90.00
_cell.angle_gamma   90.00
#
_symmetry.space_group_name_H-M   'P 1'
#
loop_
_entity.id
_entity.type
_entity.pdbx_description
1 polymer ?
#
loop_
_entity_poly.entity_id
_entity_poly.type
_entity_poly.pdbx_seq_one_letter_code
_entity_poly.pdbx_strand_id
1 'polypeptide(L)' 'MDIYHHFVARGLTDSHRHFSSAWLGRAENYLCLRSGRGPSADALVELFQTLVREAKFGLAARVAWAVLWLPNEARR' A
#
# COMPACT_ATOMS: atom_id res chain seq x y z
N MET A 1 -2.10 -10.18 5.16
CA MET A 1 -0.67 -9.79 5.03
C MET A 1 -0.63 -8.33 4.65
N ASP A 2 0.05 -7.51 5.45
CA ASP A 2 0.10 -6.07 5.27
C ASP A 2 1.06 -5.69 4.15
N ILE A 3 0.58 -4.93 3.16
CA ILE A 3 1.33 -4.56 1.95
C ILE A 3 2.61 -3.79 2.29
N TYR A 4 2.59 -3.01 3.37
CA TYR A 4 3.75 -2.25 3.84
C TYR A 4 4.92 -3.19 4.15
N HIS A 5 4.68 -4.23 4.95
CA HIS A 5 5.69 -5.22 5.30
C HIS A 5 6.25 -5.92 4.05
N HIS A 6 5.42 -6.10 3.02
CA HIS A 6 5.85 -6.67 1.76
C HIS A 6 6.79 -5.76 0.97
N PHE A 7 6.60 -4.45 1.06
CA PHE A 7 7.51 -3.46 0.46
C PHE A 7 8.80 -3.35 1.27
N VAL A 8 8.73 -3.41 2.61
CA VAL A 8 9.90 -3.43 3.50
C VAL A 8 10.77 -4.66 3.21
N ALA A 9 10.18 -5.86 3.15
CA ALA A 9 10.91 -7.09 2.88
C ALA A 9 11.60 -7.13 1.50
N ARG A 10 11.21 -6.25 0.57
CA ARG A 10 11.83 -6.11 -0.75
C ARG A 10 12.77 -4.91 -0.86
N GLY A 11 13.01 -4.19 0.24
CA GLY A 11 13.84 -2.98 0.26
C GLY A 11 13.25 -1.80 -0.51
N LEU A 12 11.94 -1.82 -0.79
CA LEU A 12 11.25 -0.75 -1.54
C LEU A 12 10.85 0.43 -0.65
N THR A 13 10.82 0.21 0.66
CA THR A 13 10.59 1.22 1.67
C THR A 13 11.26 0.80 2.96
N ASP A 14 11.61 1.77 3.80
CA ASP A 14 12.28 1.59 5.08
C ASP A 14 11.45 2.13 6.26
N SER A 15 10.39 2.88 5.96
CA SER A 15 9.61 3.61 6.95
C SER A 15 8.17 3.82 6.49
N HIS A 16 7.24 3.86 7.45
CA HIS A 16 5.84 4.25 7.19
C HIS A 16 5.73 5.62 6.50
N ARG A 17 6.66 6.52 6.83
CA ARG A 17 6.76 7.86 6.25
C ARG A 17 7.00 7.80 4.75
N HIS A 18 8.08 7.12 4.36
CA HIS A 18 8.46 6.96 2.96
C HIS A 18 7.39 6.18 2.19
N PHE A 19 6.80 5.13 2.78
CA PHE A 19 5.71 4.41 2.13
C PHE A 19 4.46 5.27 1.90
N SER A 20 4.09 6.08 2.89
CA SER A 20 2.91 6.95 2.79
C SER A 20 3.06 7.99 1.68
N SER A 21 4.22 8.65 1.58
CA SER A 21 4.44 9.67 0.56
C SER A 21 4.80 9.07 -0.80
N ALA A 22 5.85 8.25 -0.88
CA ALA A 22 6.42 7.82 -2.16
C ALA A 22 5.60 6.73 -2.88
N TRP A 23 4.85 5.91 -2.13
CA TRP A 23 4.06 4.82 -2.72
C TRP A 23 2.56 5.10 -2.71
N LEU A 24 2.03 5.60 -1.59
CA LEU A 24 0.58 5.86 -1.50
C LEU A 24 0.17 7.25 -1.98
N GLY A 25 1.12 8.16 -2.25
CA GLY A 25 0.80 9.55 -2.62
C GLY A 25 0.04 10.32 -1.54
N ARG A 26 0.19 9.92 -0.27
CA ARG A 26 -0.50 10.51 0.89
C ARG A 26 0.47 11.34 1.73
N ALA A 27 -0.10 12.06 2.70
CA ALA A 27 0.70 12.74 3.71
C ALA A 27 1.62 11.74 4.43
N GLU A 28 2.82 12.18 4.78
CA GLU A 28 3.86 11.38 5.42
C GLU A 28 3.43 10.67 6.71
N ASN A 29 2.47 11.26 7.44
CA ASN A 29 1.93 10.72 8.68
C ASN A 29 0.73 9.78 8.47
N TYR A 30 0.29 9.54 7.23
CA TYR A 30 -0.94 8.81 6.91
C TYR A 30 -0.99 7.42 7.56
N LEU A 31 0.03 6.59 7.37
CA LEU A 31 0.06 5.26 8.00
C LEU A 31 0.16 5.31 9.53
N CYS A 32 0.91 6.29 10.07
CA CYS A 32 1.00 6.48 11.52
C CYS A 32 -0.36 6.82 12.13
N LEU A 33 -1.15 7.66 11.47
CA LEU A 33 -2.49 8.04 11.92
C LEU A 33 -3.49 6.89 11.88
N ARG A 34 -3.26 5.87 11.04
CA ARG A 34 -4.12 4.69 10.95
C ARG A 34 -3.99 3.72 12.13
N SER A 35 -3.18 4.02 13.14
CA SER A 35 -3.15 3.31 14.42
C SER A 35 -2.99 1.79 14.26
N GLY A 36 -2.06 1.38 13.40
CA GLY A 36 -1.78 -0.04 13.12
C GLY A 36 -2.72 -0.69 12.10
N ARG A 37 -3.75 0.03 11.60
CA ARG A 37 -4.49 -0.40 10.42
C ARG A 37 -3.65 -0.13 9.17
N GLY A 38 -3.66 -1.08 8.23
CA GLY A 38 -3.01 -0.92 6.94
C GLY A 38 -3.64 0.20 6.08
N PRO A 39 -3.11 0.44 4.88
CA PRO A 39 -3.66 1.42 3.94
C PRO A 39 -5.14 1.14 3.64
N SER A 40 -5.93 2.18 3.31
CA SER A 40 -7.31 1.97 2.85
C SER A 40 -7.36 1.20 1.55
N ALA A 41 -8.50 0.56 1.29
CA ALA A 41 -8.84 0.04 -0.03
C ALA A 41 -8.61 1.09 -1.13
N ASP A 42 -9.07 2.33 -0.95
CA ASP A 42 -8.87 3.41 -1.93
C ASP A 42 -7.39 3.72 -2.18
N ALA A 43 -6.58 3.81 -1.12
CA ALA A 43 -5.15 4.05 -1.26
C ALA A 43 -4.44 2.89 -1.99
N LEU A 44 -4.89 1.66 -1.76
CA LEU A 44 -4.36 0.48 -2.46
C LEU A 44 -4.80 0.44 -3.93
N VAL A 45 -6.02 0.86 -4.25
CA VAL A 45 -6.52 0.96 -5.62
C VAL A 45 -5.75 2.02 -6.40
N GLU A 46 -5.51 3.19 -5.80
CA GLU A 46 -4.68 4.24 -6.42
C GLU A 46 -3.24 3.76 -6.63
N LEU A 47 -2.63 3.10 -5.64
CA LEU A 47 -1.32 2.48 -5.78
C LEU A 47 -1.31 1.46 -6.94
N PHE A 48 -2.34 0.61 -7.05
CA PHE A 48 -2.46 -0.33 -8.15
C PHE A 48 -2.50 0.37 -9.50
N GLN A 49 -3.33 1.42 -9.66
CA GLN A 49 -3.43 2.17 -10.90
C GLN A 49 -2.10 2.83 -11.29
N THR A 50 -1.37 3.38 -10.32
CA THR A 50 -0.03 3.95 -10.52
C THR A 50 0.96 2.89 -11.00
N LEU A 51 1.00 1.73 -10.34
CA LEU A 51 1.91 0.64 -10.72
C LEU A 51 1.60 0.09 -12.13
N VAL A 52 0.33 0.01 -12.52
CA VAL A 52 -0.08 -0.38 -13.88
C VAL A 52 0.39 0.66 -14.90
N ARG A 53 0.22 1.95 -14.60
CA ARG A 53 0.65 3.05 -15.48
C ARG A 53 2.16 3.07 -15.70
N GLU A 54 2.92 2.72 -14.67
CA GLU A 54 4.39 2.61 -14.73
C GLU A 54 4.88 1.25 -15.25
N ALA A 55 3.99 0.38 -15.73
CA ALA A 55 4.30 -0.98 -16.21
C ALA A 55 5.00 -1.88 -15.17
N LYS A 56 4.84 -1.60 -13.87
CA LYS A 56 5.37 -2.38 -12.74
C LYS A 56 4.43 -3.55 -12.39
N PHE A 57 4.11 -4.38 -13.38
CA PHE A 57 3.03 -5.38 -13.27
C PHE A 57 3.21 -6.40 -12.14
N GLY A 58 4.43 -6.80 -11.81
CA GLY A 58 4.69 -7.73 -10.70
C GLY A 58 4.30 -7.16 -9.33
N LEU A 59 4.50 -5.86 -9.11
CA LEU A 59 4.04 -5.17 -7.90
C LEU A 59 2.54 -4.92 -7.96
N ALA A 60 2.01 -4.53 -9.12
CA ALA A 60 0.57 -4.32 -9.31
C ALA A 60 -0.23 -5.59 -8.97
N ALA A 61 0.21 -6.76 -9.43
CA ALA A 61 -0.43 -8.04 -9.11
C ALA A 61 -0.43 -8.33 -7.60
N ARG A 62 0.66 -8.01 -6.89
CA ARG A 62 0.73 -8.15 -5.43
C ARG A 62 -0.23 -7.22 -4.70
N VAL A 63 -0.34 -5.97 -5.15
CA VAL A 63 -1.28 -5.00 -4.58
C VAL A 63 -2.72 -5.44 -4.87
N ALA A 64 -3.02 -5.90 -6.07
CA ALA A 64 -4.34 -6.44 -6.43
C ALA A 64 -4.73 -7.64 -5.55
N TRP A 65 -3.80 -8.58 -5.32
CA TRP A 65 -4.03 -9.69 -4.39
C TRP A 65 -4.31 -9.20 -2.97
N ALA A 66 -3.55 -8.21 -2.48
CA ALA A 66 -3.79 -7.61 -1.16
C ALA A 66 -5.19 -7.00 -1.07
N VAL A 67 -5.65 -6.29 -2.11
CA VAL A 67 -7.00 -5.67 -2.17
C VAL A 67 -8.10 -6.72 -2.17
N LEU A 68 -8.00 -7.76 -3.01
CA LEU A 68 -9.02 -8.79 -3.15
C LEU A 68 -9.23 -9.60 -1.87
N TRP A 69 -8.19 -9.75 -1.07
CA TRP A 69 -8.21 -10.52 0.18
C TRP A 69 -8.11 -9.64 1.44
N LEU A 70 -8.49 -8.35 1.35
CA LEU A 70 -8.62 -7.48 2.52
C LEU A 70 -9.64 -8.07 3.51
N PRO A 71 -9.29 -8.20 4.81
CA PRO A 71 -10.28 -8.49 5.84
C PRO A 71 -11.38 -7.41 5.84
N ASN A 72 -12.63 -7.79 6.12
CA ASN A 72 -13.77 -6.85 6.07
C ASN A 72 -13.56 -5.59 6.93
N GLU A 73 -12.81 -5.69 8.03
CA GLU A 73 -12.48 -4.58 8.93
C GLU A 73 -11.57 -3.52 8.30
N ALA A 74 -10.78 -3.88 7.27
CA ALA A 74 -9.88 -2.97 6.57
C ALA A 74 -10.54 -2.25 5.38
N ARG A 75 -11.80 -2.59 5.06
CA ARG A 75 -12.57 -2.04 3.94
C ARG A 75 -13.36 -0.76 4.33
N ARG A 76 -13.45 -0.43 5.62
CA ARG A 76 -14.12 0.77 6.16
C ARG A 76 -13.14 1.84 6.61
#